data_AF-A0A378WGB5-F1
#
_entry.id   AF-A0A378WGB5-F1
#
_cell.length_a   1.000
_cell.length_b   1.000
_cell.length_c   1.000
_cell.angle_alpha   90.00
_cell.angle_beta   90.00
_cell.angle_gamma   90.00
#
_symmetry.space_group_name_H-M   'P 1'
#
loop_
_entity.id
_entity.type
_entity.pdbx_description
1 polymer ?
#
loop_
_entity_poly.entity_id
_entity_poly.type
_entity_poly.pdbx_seq_one_letter_code
_entity_poly.pdbx_strand_id
1 'polypeptide(L)'
;MRIFQTAPLLSAALLLAACAITPEQRVARDAAQKKYEQDLQVSLASQCDKETAELMREQFDSPPRSEKEQKAFRLRYIDKVSDPMFQACYKLAWQNYIARQELERARYYHDWDGFYYPFRRYCYYCW
;
A
#
# COMPACT_ATOMS: atom_id res chain seq x y z
N MET A 1 -24.24 -24.94 -42.74
CA MET A 1 -24.42 -24.65 -41.30
C MET A 1 -23.12 -24.81 -40.50
N ARG A 2 -21.99 -24.19 -40.91
CA ARG A 2 -20.70 -24.26 -40.17
C ARG A 2 -20.35 -22.98 -39.38
N ILE A 3 -21.12 -21.91 -39.57
CA ILE A 3 -20.85 -20.58 -39.00
C ILE A 3 -21.27 -20.50 -37.52
N PHE A 4 -22.28 -21.27 -37.10
CA PHE A 4 -22.77 -21.26 -35.71
C PHE A 4 -21.87 -21.98 -34.70
N GLN A 5 -20.91 -22.80 -35.15
CA GLN A 5 -20.00 -23.54 -34.26
C GLN A 5 -18.72 -22.77 -33.91
N THR A 6 -18.33 -21.76 -34.69
CA THR A 6 -17.08 -21.00 -34.48
C THR A 6 -17.25 -19.76 -33.61
N ALA A 7 -18.48 -19.27 -33.45
CA ALA A 7 -18.82 -18.11 -32.61
C ALA A 7 -18.45 -18.23 -31.11
N PRO A 8 -18.67 -19.38 -30.42
CA PRO A 8 -18.30 -19.49 -29.01
C PRO A 8 -16.79 -19.57 -28.78
N LEU A 9 -16.03 -20.15 -29.73
CA LEU A 9 -14.57 -20.25 -29.67
C LEU A 9 -13.89 -18.88 -29.83
N LEU A 10 -14.41 -18.03 -30.72
CA LEU A 10 -13.94 -16.65 -30.89
C LEU A 10 -14.27 -15.78 -29.66
N SER A 11 -15.44 -15.97 -29.04
CA SER A 11 -15.82 -15.24 -27.82
C SER A 11 -14.94 -15.62 -26.62
N ALA A 12 -14.58 -16.90 -26.48
CA ALA A 12 -13.67 -17.35 -25.43
C ALA A 12 -12.25 -16.79 -25.59
N ALA A 13 -11.74 -16.68 -26.83
CA ALA A 13 -10.42 -16.11 -27.12
C ALA A 13 -10.34 -14.60 -26.81
N LEU A 14 -11.42 -13.84 -27.07
CA LEU A 14 -11.51 -12.41 -26.74
C LEU A 14 -11.55 -12.16 -25.23
N LEU A 15 -12.20 -13.04 -24.46
CA LEU A 15 -12.23 -12.96 -22.99
C LEU A 15 -10.86 -13.27 -22.36
N LEU A 16 -10.06 -14.16 -22.98
CA LEU A 16 -8.70 -14.48 -22.52
C LEU A 16 -7.70 -13.34 -22.81
N ALA A 17 -7.83 -12.67 -23.96
CA ALA A 17 -7.00 -11.51 -24.31
C ALA A 17 -7.29 -10.28 -23.43
N ALA A 18 -8.51 -10.15 -22.88
CA ALA A 18 -8.87 -9.07 -21.96
C ALA A 18 -8.23 -9.19 -20.56
N CYS A 19 -7.67 -10.36 -20.21
CA CYS A 19 -6.96 -10.59 -18.95
C CYS A 19 -5.44 -10.43 -19.05
N ALA A 20 -4.89 -10.13 -20.23
CA ALA A 20 -3.47 -9.92 -20.41
C ALA A 20 -3.13 -8.44 -20.14
N ILE A 21 -2.74 -8.13 -18.90
CA ILE A 21 -2.18 -6.81 -18.58
C ILE A 21 -0.93 -6.58 -19.45
N THR A 22 -0.83 -5.42 -20.09
CA THR A 22 0.37 -5.13 -20.87
C THR A 22 1.58 -4.93 -19.94
N PRO A 23 2.80 -5.27 -20.39
CA PRO A 23 4.00 -5.05 -19.57
C PRO A 23 4.14 -3.58 -19.13
N GLU A 24 3.79 -2.64 -20.01
CA GLU A 24 3.76 -1.20 -19.71
C GLU A 24 2.77 -0.84 -18.58
N GLN A 25 1.56 -1.41 -18.59
CA GLN A 25 0.58 -1.22 -17.52
C GLN A 25 1.05 -1.84 -16.20
N ARG A 26 1.80 -2.94 -16.25
CA ARG A 26 2.37 -3.58 -15.06
C ARG A 26 3.44 -2.70 -14.43
N VAL A 27 4.39 -2.22 -15.23
CA VAL A 27 5.44 -1.28 -14.77
C VAL A 27 4.83 0.00 -14.17
N ALA A 28 3.79 0.55 -14.80
CA ALA A 28 3.08 1.72 -14.27
C ALA A 28 2.41 1.45 -12.92
N ARG A 29 1.79 0.27 -12.74
CA ARG A 29 1.20 -0.13 -11.46
C ARG A 29 2.25 -0.34 -10.38
N ASP A 30 3.35 -1.02 -10.70
CA ASP A 30 4.44 -1.28 -9.76
C ASP A 30 5.10 0.03 -9.31
N ALA A 31 5.29 0.98 -10.24
CA ALA A 31 5.77 2.32 -9.91
C ALA A 31 4.80 3.09 -9.00
N ALA A 32 3.49 3.01 -9.26
CA ALA A 32 2.47 3.63 -8.41
C ALA A 32 2.41 3.00 -7.02
N GLN A 33 2.50 1.67 -6.91
CA GLN A 33 2.57 0.96 -5.64
C GLN A 33 3.79 1.38 -4.83
N LYS A 34 4.96 1.43 -5.47
CA LYS A 34 6.19 1.88 -4.83
C LYS A 34 6.07 3.31 -4.32
N LYS A 35 5.49 4.22 -5.12
CA LYS A 35 5.30 5.61 -4.69
C LYS A 35 4.34 5.72 -3.50
N TYR A 36 3.25 4.93 -3.52
CA TYR A 36 2.33 4.83 -2.39
C TYR A 36 3.03 4.36 -1.10
N GLU A 37 3.88 3.32 -1.19
CA GLU A 37 4.64 2.82 -0.03
C GLU A 37 5.62 3.88 0.52
N GLN A 38 6.27 4.62 -0.37
CA GLN A 38 7.17 5.73 0.00
C GLN A 38 6.41 6.87 0.69
N ASP A 39 5.28 7.28 0.13
CA ASP A 39 4.45 8.34 0.69
C ASP A 39 3.85 7.92 2.04
N LEU A 40 3.48 6.65 2.21
CA LEU A 40 3.08 6.09 3.50
C LEU A 40 4.22 6.18 4.51
N GLN A 41 5.44 5.77 4.15
CA GLN A 41 6.61 5.86 5.02
C GLN A 41 6.85 7.30 5.50
N VAL A 42 6.77 8.27 4.59
CA VAL A 42 6.92 9.70 4.89
C VAL A 42 5.78 10.20 5.78
N SER A 43 4.55 9.79 5.50
CA SER A 43 3.36 10.17 6.28
C SER A 43 3.40 9.63 7.72
N LEU A 44 3.93 8.42 7.92
CA LEU A 44 4.14 7.88 9.25
C LEU A 44 5.28 8.58 9.97
N ALA A 45 6.36 8.92 9.26
CA ALA A 45 7.50 9.63 9.83
C ALA A 45 7.11 11.05 10.28
N SER A 46 6.23 11.73 9.52
CA SER A 46 5.83 13.11 9.82
C SER A 46 4.99 13.25 11.09
N GLN A 47 4.38 12.16 11.57
CA GLN A 47 3.71 12.10 12.88
C GLN A 47 4.69 12.15 14.05
N CYS A 48 5.96 11.82 13.80
CA CYS A 48 7.02 11.73 14.80
C CYS A 48 7.99 12.90 14.73
N ASP A 49 8.55 13.14 13.54
CA ASP A 49 9.46 14.24 13.28
C ASP A 49 9.31 14.72 11.83
N LYS A 50 8.97 15.99 11.68
CA LYS A 50 8.71 16.59 10.36
C LYS A 50 9.99 16.73 9.53
N GLU A 51 11.11 17.08 10.16
CA GLU A 51 12.40 17.27 9.48
C GLU A 51 12.91 15.92 8.95
N THR A 52 12.84 14.86 9.76
CA THR A 52 13.20 13.50 9.33
C THR A 52 12.29 13.02 8.20
N ALA A 53 11.00 13.32 8.25
CA ALA A 53 10.06 12.99 7.18
C ALA A 53 10.38 13.70 5.85
N GLU A 54 10.79 14.97 5.91
CA GLU A 54 11.25 15.73 4.74
C GLU A 54 12.54 15.13 4.15
N LEU A 55 13.49 14.74 5.00
CA LEU A 55 14.70 14.02 4.58
C LEU A 55 14.37 12.66 3.94
N MET A 56 13.40 11.92 4.47
CA MET A 56 12.93 10.66 3.85
C MET A 56 12.29 10.89 2.49
N ARG A 57 11.46 11.93 2.33
CA ARG A 57 10.89 12.31 1.04
C ARG A 57 11.99 12.65 0.04
N GLU A 58 12.94 13.48 0.46
CA GLU A 58 14.08 13.86 -0.37
C GLU A 58 14.98 12.66 -0.74
N GLN A 59 15.11 11.66 0.14
CA GLN A 59 15.82 10.41 -0.17
C GLN A 59 15.10 9.58 -1.25
N PHE A 60 13.77 9.61 -1.31
CA PHE A 60 12.99 8.89 -2.32
C PHE A 60 12.94 9.63 -3.67
N ASP A 61 12.80 10.95 -3.63
CA ASP A 61 12.70 11.80 -4.82
C ASP A 61 14.06 12.31 -5.31
N SER A 62 15.17 11.80 -4.73
CA SER A 62 16.51 12.38 -4.82
C SER A 62 16.90 12.77 -6.26
N PRO A 63 17.02 14.08 -6.55
CA PRO A 63 17.59 14.53 -7.81
C PRO A 63 19.09 14.16 -7.86
N PRO A 64 19.70 14.12 -9.06
CA PRO A 64 21.13 13.90 -9.18
C PRO A 64 21.91 14.99 -8.41
N ARG A 65 22.70 14.55 -7.41
CA ARG A 65 23.57 15.41 -6.59
C ARG A 65 25.04 15.19 -6.93
N SER A 66 25.89 16.18 -6.65
CA SER A 66 27.33 15.94 -6.62
C SER A 66 27.71 14.98 -5.48
N GLU A 67 28.85 14.30 -5.58
CA GLU A 67 29.29 13.34 -4.54
C GLU A 67 29.40 13.99 -3.15
N LYS A 68 29.84 15.26 -3.10
CA LYS A 68 29.98 16.01 -1.84
C LYS A 68 28.63 16.28 -1.19
N GLU A 69 27.64 16.69 -1.98
CA GLU A 69 26.27 16.93 -1.52
C GLU A 69 25.60 15.63 -1.10
N GLN A 70 25.81 14.55 -1.85
CA GLN A 70 25.26 13.23 -1.51
C GLN A 70 25.83 12.72 -0.17
N LYS A 71 27.12 12.93 0.08
CA LYS A 71 27.76 12.56 1.35
C LYS A 71 27.23 13.39 2.51
N ALA A 72 27.10 14.71 2.33
CA ALA A 72 26.55 15.60 3.36
C ALA A 72 25.09 15.26 3.70
N PHE A 73 24.28 15.00 2.68
CA PHE A 73 22.89 14.56 2.84
C PHE A 73 22.82 13.23 3.62
N ARG A 74 23.62 12.23 3.22
CA ARG A 74 23.62 10.92 3.88
C ARG A 74 23.95 11.01 5.37
N LEU A 75 24.90 11.86 5.75
CA LEU A 75 25.26 12.07 7.15
C LEU A 75 24.08 12.63 7.95
N ARG A 76 23.41 13.67 7.44
CA ARG A 76 22.22 14.27 8.08
C ARG A 76 21.06 13.27 8.17
N TYR A 77 20.83 12.52 7.09
CA TYR A 77 19.79 11.50 7.03
C TYR A 77 19.99 10.43 8.09
N ILE A 78 21.20 9.86 8.18
CA ILE A 78 21.52 8.81 9.16
C ILE A 78 21.40 9.35 10.58
N ASP A 79 21.91 10.55 10.85
CA ASP A 79 21.84 11.17 12.17
C ASP A 79 20.38 11.26 12.67
N LYS A 80 19.48 11.80 11.84
CA LYS A 80 18.06 11.97 12.15
C LYS A 80 17.27 10.67 12.23
N VAL A 81 17.53 9.72 11.32
CA VAL A 81 16.84 8.42 11.31
C VAL A 81 17.37 7.46 12.38
N SER A 82 18.60 7.66 12.84
CA SER A 82 19.20 6.86 13.92
C SER A 82 18.85 7.37 15.32
N ASP A 83 18.17 8.52 15.42
CA ASP A 83 17.67 9.03 16.69
C ASP A 83 16.74 8.00 17.38
N PRO A 84 17.04 7.57 18.62
CA PRO A 84 16.26 6.55 19.32
C PRO A 84 14.79 6.94 19.57
N MET A 85 14.51 8.23 19.79
CA MET A 85 13.15 8.73 19.97
C MET A 85 12.37 8.69 18.67
N PHE A 86 13.01 9.09 17.56
CA PHE A 86 12.41 8.95 16.24
C PHE A 86 12.12 7.48 15.93
N GLN A 87 13.08 6.57 16.13
CA GLN A 87 12.90 5.14 15.85
C GLN A 87 11.77 4.52 16.66
N ALA A 88 11.68 4.84 17.96
CA ALA A 88 10.63 4.35 18.83
C ALA A 88 9.26 4.86 18.38
N CYS A 89 9.14 6.17 18.10
CA CYS A 89 7.90 6.75 17.62
C CYS A 89 7.50 6.17 16.25
N TYR A 90 8.45 6.07 15.32
CA TYR A 90 8.19 5.57 13.98
C TYR A 90 7.72 4.11 13.99
N LYS A 91 8.32 3.28 14.84
CA LYS A 91 7.87 1.90 15.09
C LYS A 91 6.44 1.88 15.63
N LEU A 92 6.09 2.74 16.57
CA LEU A 92 4.74 2.83 17.10
C LEU A 92 3.73 3.32 16.05
N ALA A 93 4.10 4.31 15.23
CA ALA A 93 3.27 4.81 14.14
C ALA A 93 2.93 3.69 13.14
N TRP A 94 3.92 2.86 12.80
CA TRP A 94 3.73 1.65 11.99
C TRP A 94 2.77 0.66 12.62
N GLN A 95 2.96 0.33 13.91
CA GLN A 95 2.07 -0.57 14.63
C GLN A 95 0.64 -0.03 14.68
N ASN A 96 0.48 1.27 14.89
CA ASN A 96 -0.82 1.93 14.91
C ASN A 96 -1.51 1.86 13.55
N TYR A 97 -0.78 2.09 12.45
CA TYR A 97 -1.32 1.94 11.10
C TYR A 97 -1.81 0.53 10.82
N ILE A 98 -1.01 -0.49 11.15
CA ILE A 98 -1.39 -1.90 10.99
C ILE A 98 -2.65 -2.21 11.82
N ALA A 99 -2.68 -1.80 13.08
CA ALA A 99 -3.82 -2.01 13.96
C ALA A 99 -5.10 -1.35 13.41
N ARG A 100 -5.01 -0.15 12.82
CA ARG A 100 -6.16 0.49 12.16
C ARG A 100 -6.66 -0.30 10.97
N GLN A 101 -5.76 -0.78 10.11
CA GLN A 101 -6.16 -1.61 8.97
C GLN A 101 -6.84 -2.92 9.41
N GLU A 102 -6.34 -3.54 10.48
CA GLU A 102 -6.95 -4.75 11.04
C GLU A 102 -8.36 -4.47 11.59
N LEU A 103 -8.54 -3.35 12.30
CA LEU A 103 -9.85 -2.92 12.80
C LEU A 103 -10.83 -2.60 11.66
N GLU A 104 -10.38 -1.91 10.62
CA GLU A 104 -11.19 -1.61 9.43
C GLU A 104 -11.60 -2.89 8.71
N ARG A 105 -10.66 -3.83 8.54
CA ARG A 105 -10.94 -5.14 7.94
C ARG A 105 -11.93 -5.94 8.79
N ALA A 106 -11.76 -5.95 10.11
CA ALA A 106 -12.68 -6.63 11.03
C ALA A 106 -14.08 -6.01 11.00
N ARG A 107 -14.20 -4.68 10.96
CA ARG A 107 -15.48 -3.98 10.78
C ARG A 107 -16.14 -4.33 9.45
N TYR A 108 -15.37 -4.29 8.36
CA TYR A 108 -15.87 -4.65 7.04
C TYR A 108 -16.45 -6.07 7.02
N TYR A 109 -15.75 -7.06 7.60
CA TYR A 109 -16.26 -8.42 7.72
C TYR A 109 -17.50 -8.51 8.62
N HIS A 110 -17.50 -7.81 9.77
CA HIS A 110 -18.66 -7.82 10.67
C HIS A 110 -19.90 -7.21 10.04
N ASP A 111 -19.74 -6.11 9.28
CA ASP A 111 -20.81 -5.46 8.55
C ASP A 111 -21.31 -6.35 7.40
N TRP A 112 -20.40 -7.01 6.68
CA TRP A 112 -20.74 -7.98 5.63
C TRP A 112 -21.50 -9.19 6.18
N ASP A 113 -21.05 -9.76 7.29
CA ASP A 113 -21.73 -10.86 7.97
C ASP A 113 -23.11 -10.42 8.48
N GLY A 114 -23.22 -9.19 9.01
CA GLY A 114 -24.49 -8.60 9.41
C GLY A 114 -25.45 -8.36 8.24
N PHE A 115 -24.93 -8.03 7.06
CA PHE A 115 -25.71 -7.83 5.84
C PHE A 115 -26.16 -9.16 5.20
N TYR A 116 -25.28 -10.15 5.12
CA TYR A 116 -25.57 -11.44 4.45
C TYR A 116 -26.24 -12.47 5.37
N TYR A 117 -25.99 -12.40 6.68
CA TYR A 117 -26.61 -13.26 7.70
C TYR A 117 -27.26 -12.43 8.83
N PRO A 118 -28.28 -11.61 8.53
CA PRO A 118 -28.90 -10.70 9.51
C PRO A 118 -29.50 -11.43 10.73
N PHE A 119 -29.86 -12.71 10.58
CA PHE A 119 -30.44 -13.53 11.64
C PHE A 119 -29.41 -14.23 12.56
N ARG A 120 -28.11 -14.24 12.22
CA ARG A 120 -27.06 -14.82 13.09
C ARG A 120 -26.72 -13.94 14.29
N ARG A 121 -27.13 -12.66 14.27
CA ARG A 121 -26.85 -11.69 15.34
C ARG A 121 -27.73 -11.87 16.59
N TYR A 122 -28.77 -12.71 16.50
CA TYR A 122 -29.79 -12.89 17.53
C TYR A 122 -29.94 -14.36 17.97
N CYS A 123 -28.86 -15.02 18.39
CA CYS A 123 -28.99 -16.25 19.17
C CYS A 123 -28.69 -15.96 20.65
N TYR A 124 -29.70 -15.47 21.40
CA TYR A 124 -29.61 -15.23 22.84
C TYR A 124 -29.46 -16.51 23.69
N TYR A 125 -29.52 -17.70 23.05
CA TYR A 125 -29.48 -19.01 23.71
C TYR A 125 -28.30 -19.89 23.28
N CYS A 126 -27.37 -19.35 22.50
CA CYS A 126 -26.16 -20.07 22.11
C CYS A 126 -25.06 -19.77 23.15
N TRP A 127 -25.11 -20.47 24.29
CA TRP A 127 -23.99 -20.64 25.22
C TRP A 127 -23.16 -21.87 24.82
#